data_AF-A0A845FQ69-F1
#
_entry.id   AF-A0A845FQ69-F1
#
_cell.length_a   1.000
_cell.length_b   1.000
_cell.length_c   1.000
_cell.angle_alpha   90.00
_cell.angle_beta   90.00
_cell.angle_gamma   90.00
#
_symmetry.space_group_name_H-M   'P 1'
#
loop_
_entity.id
_entity.type
_entity.pdbx_description
1 polymer ?
#
loop_
_entity_poly.entity_id
_entity_poly.type
_entity_poly.pdbx_seq_one_letter_code
_entity_poly.pdbx_strand_id
1 'polypeptide(L)'
;MITASSPLWRKLQHPLVRDLAWCLMSPELMAPGTGCDTFNTGQQDAIQARLLELESNPPPLEHWMEQCHSRRLGLIFEHLWQFWWRHCSADSGEWLFNMQLHQHGRTLGEADALCWQGEELLHTELAVKFYLGFEAGDGTAAGWYGPEVKDRLDLKWHHLMERQLAPARLDSAPLPAHWHFRRVRSALLSRGRLFYPMLQEHFQAPDPALLMPHHDRGFWLRCSELQQLPEGHWQPLQRRQWLAPLRSSASGLLDKQQLIRVLQPQLTPDARPLQLARMQPENSEYFEVSRYFVVPDNWPTVSGAEFRKPAS
;
A
#
# COMPACT_ATOMS: atom_id res chain seq x y z
N MET A 1 6.71 -4.41 25.63
CA MET A 1 7.39 -5.74 25.62
C MET A 1 7.10 -6.36 24.27
N ILE A 2 8.09 -6.36 23.38
CA ILE A 2 7.98 -6.94 22.05
C ILE A 2 7.93 -8.46 22.22
N THR A 3 6.76 -9.07 22.03
CA THR A 3 6.62 -10.53 21.97
C THR A 3 7.38 -11.07 20.76
N ALA A 4 7.82 -12.33 20.82
CA ALA A 4 8.50 -13.01 19.71
C ALA A 4 7.68 -13.04 18.39
N SER A 5 6.39 -12.70 18.44
CA SER A 5 5.45 -12.61 17.31
C SER A 5 5.30 -11.22 16.68
N SER A 6 6.02 -10.20 17.16
CA SER A 6 5.94 -8.85 16.58
C SER A 6 6.65 -8.79 15.22
N PRO A 7 6.04 -8.17 14.20
CA PRO A 7 6.63 -8.11 12.86
C PRO A 7 7.96 -7.34 12.86
N LEU A 8 8.87 -7.72 11.96
CA LEU A 8 10.26 -7.23 11.94
C LEU A 8 10.35 -5.71 11.88
N TRP A 9 9.48 -5.04 11.12
CA TRP A 9 9.47 -3.59 10.99
C TRP A 9 9.26 -2.84 12.32
N ARG A 10 8.72 -3.47 13.36
CA ARG A 10 8.69 -2.87 14.71
C ARG A 10 10.08 -2.74 15.34
N LYS A 11 11.04 -3.58 14.94
CA LYS A 11 12.41 -3.60 15.49
C LYS A 11 13.35 -2.63 14.76
N LEU A 12 12.97 -2.17 13.56
CA LEU A 12 13.79 -1.34 12.69
C LEU A 12 13.67 0.16 13.06
N GLN A 13 14.81 0.85 13.17
CA GLN A 13 14.91 2.28 13.47
C GLN A 13 14.90 3.11 12.20
N HIS A 14 15.59 2.65 11.14
CA HIS A 14 15.69 3.42 9.90
C HIS A 14 14.36 3.44 9.13
N PRO A 15 13.78 4.62 8.81
CA PRO A 15 12.43 4.71 8.23
C PRO A 15 12.31 4.02 6.87
N LEU A 16 13.32 4.15 5.99
CA LEU A 16 13.30 3.50 4.67
C LEU A 16 13.42 1.99 4.77
N VAL A 17 14.23 1.48 5.70
CA VAL A 17 14.38 0.02 5.89
C VAL A 17 13.09 -0.54 6.49
N ARG A 18 12.41 0.24 7.35
CA ARG A 18 11.08 -0.09 7.86
C ARG A 18 10.02 -0.15 6.78
N ASP A 19 9.99 0.84 5.89
CA ASP A 19 9.08 0.85 4.75
C ASP A 19 9.34 -0.33 3.82
N LEU A 20 10.61 -0.64 3.52
CA LEU A 20 10.98 -1.82 2.75
C LEU A 20 10.53 -3.11 3.44
N ALA A 21 10.79 -3.26 4.73
CA ALA A 21 10.35 -4.43 5.51
C ALA A 21 8.83 -4.60 5.49
N TRP A 22 8.07 -3.50 5.61
CA TRP A 22 6.62 -3.55 5.49
C TRP A 22 6.19 -3.95 4.07
N CYS A 23 6.83 -3.43 3.03
CA CYS A 23 6.53 -3.83 1.65
C CYS A 23 6.72 -5.34 1.46
N LEU A 24 7.84 -5.89 1.92
CA LEU A 24 8.19 -7.30 1.72
C LEU A 24 7.32 -8.25 2.56
N MET A 25 7.09 -7.90 3.82
CA MET A 25 6.61 -8.85 4.83
C MET A 25 5.20 -8.57 5.36
N SER A 26 4.58 -7.43 5.02
CA SER A 26 3.19 -7.20 5.44
C SER A 26 2.22 -8.10 4.66
N PRO A 27 1.05 -8.42 5.24
CA PRO A 27 0.07 -9.26 4.58
C PRO A 27 -0.37 -8.70 3.23
N GLU A 28 -0.65 -9.60 2.29
CA GLU A 28 -1.36 -9.25 1.06
C GLU A 28 -2.68 -8.54 1.39
N LEU A 29 -3.07 -7.55 0.59
CA LEU A 29 -4.35 -6.86 0.81
C LEU A 29 -5.52 -7.70 0.27
N MET A 30 -5.33 -8.29 -0.90
CA MET A 30 -6.37 -8.97 -1.68
C MET A 30 -6.06 -10.45 -1.82
N ALA A 31 -7.09 -11.29 -1.76
CA ALA A 31 -6.94 -12.72 -1.99
C ALA A 31 -6.55 -12.97 -3.46
N PRO A 32 -5.65 -13.91 -3.79
CA PRO A 32 -5.25 -14.17 -5.17
C PRO A 32 -6.45 -14.54 -6.04
N GLY A 33 -6.50 -13.99 -7.27
CA GLY A 33 -7.47 -14.42 -8.27
C GLY A 33 -7.12 -15.78 -8.85
N THR A 34 -8.10 -16.43 -9.49
CA THR A 34 -7.87 -17.71 -10.20
C THR A 34 -6.78 -17.55 -11.27
N GLY A 35 -5.73 -18.37 -11.19
CA GLY A 35 -4.61 -18.33 -12.15
C GLY A 35 -3.57 -17.24 -11.88
N CYS A 36 -3.69 -16.49 -10.78
CA CYS A 36 -2.68 -15.56 -10.28
C CYS A 36 -2.00 -16.16 -9.06
N ASP A 37 -0.68 -16.23 -9.06
CA ASP A 37 0.07 -16.66 -7.88
C ASP A 37 0.11 -15.52 -6.85
N THR A 38 -0.02 -15.86 -5.55
CA THR A 38 0.44 -14.94 -4.49
C THR A 38 1.95 -14.89 -4.52
N PHE A 39 2.53 -13.69 -4.43
CA PHE A 39 3.98 -13.57 -4.31
C PHE A 39 4.44 -14.13 -2.96
N ASN A 40 4.84 -15.41 -2.94
CA ASN A 40 5.39 -16.03 -1.75
C ASN A 40 6.88 -15.71 -1.67
N THR A 41 7.23 -14.84 -0.74
CA THR A 41 8.59 -14.65 -0.29
C THR A 41 9.03 -15.86 0.54
N GLY A 42 9.27 -17.00 -0.12
CA GLY A 42 9.60 -18.30 0.48
C GLY A 42 10.93 -18.37 1.23
N GLN A 43 11.51 -17.22 1.58
CA GLN A 43 12.80 -17.04 2.22
C GLN A 43 12.71 -15.96 3.32
N GLN A 44 11.70 -16.05 4.18
CA GLN A 44 11.46 -15.07 5.26
C GLN A 44 12.70 -14.80 6.11
N ASP A 45 13.46 -15.85 6.46
CA ASP A 45 14.68 -15.71 7.25
C ASP A 45 15.80 -14.97 6.49
N ALA A 46 15.98 -15.26 5.20
CA ALA A 46 16.96 -14.56 4.36
C ALA A 46 16.57 -13.10 4.15
N ILE A 47 15.27 -12.83 3.96
CA ILE A 47 14.73 -11.47 3.88
C ILE A 47 15.02 -10.70 5.16
N GLN A 48 14.71 -11.30 6.30
CA GLN A 48 14.97 -10.69 7.59
C GLN A 48 16.46 -10.42 7.81
N ALA A 49 17.34 -11.37 7.47
CA ALA A 49 18.78 -11.18 7.58
C ALA A 49 19.26 -9.98 6.73
N ARG A 50 18.84 -9.91 5.46
CA ARG A 50 19.16 -8.78 4.57
C ARG A 50 18.61 -7.44 5.05
N LEU A 51 17.39 -7.42 5.60
CA LEU A 51 16.83 -6.20 6.19
C LEU A 51 17.62 -5.72 7.41
N LEU A 52 18.14 -6.64 8.23
CA LEU A 52 19.01 -6.29 9.36
C LEU A 52 20.39 -5.80 8.92
N GLU A 53 20.93 -6.32 7.82
CA GLU A 53 22.13 -5.78 7.17
C GLU A 53 21.91 -4.34 6.69
N LEU A 54 20.80 -4.08 6.01
CA LEU A 54 20.40 -2.74 5.56
C LEU A 54 20.12 -1.79 6.72
N GLU A 55 19.53 -2.26 7.82
CA GLU A 55 19.34 -1.47 9.03
C GLU A 55 20.68 -1.01 9.62
N SER A 56 21.69 -1.88 9.58
CA SER A 56 23.04 -1.58 10.07
C SER A 56 23.86 -0.73 9.10
N ASN A 57 23.51 -0.75 7.81
CA ASN A 57 24.15 0.05 6.75
C ASN A 57 23.12 0.58 5.73
N PRO A 58 22.33 1.62 6.08
CA PRO A 58 21.28 2.17 5.22
C PRO A 58 21.69 2.86 3.91
N PRO A 59 22.90 3.44 3.75
CA PRO A 59 23.24 4.28 2.59
C PRO A 59 22.93 3.71 1.20
N PRO A 60 23.08 2.40 0.91
CA PRO A 60 22.69 1.86 -0.39
C PRO A 60 21.20 2.05 -0.71
N LEU A 61 20.33 1.85 0.29
CA LEU A 61 18.88 2.06 0.14
C LEU A 61 18.55 3.54 0.07
N GLU A 62 19.20 4.37 0.91
CA GLU A 62 19.01 5.83 0.87
C GLU A 62 19.34 6.40 -0.51
N HIS A 63 20.52 6.08 -1.03
CA HIS A 63 20.97 6.56 -2.33
C HIS A 63 20.07 6.10 -3.47
N TRP A 64 19.55 4.86 -3.41
CA TRP A 64 18.55 4.39 -4.36
C TRP A 64 17.26 5.20 -4.27
N MET A 65 16.76 5.43 -3.05
CA MET A 65 15.50 6.16 -2.83
C MET A 65 15.59 7.65 -3.16
N GLU A 66 16.77 8.27 -3.10
CA GLU A 66 17.01 9.65 -3.55
C GLU A 66 16.69 9.86 -5.05
N GLN A 67 16.82 8.79 -5.84
CA GLN A 67 16.50 8.81 -7.28
C GLN A 67 14.98 8.78 -7.54
N CYS A 68 14.15 8.51 -6.52
CA CYS A 68 12.69 8.52 -6.62
C CYS A 68 12.13 9.94 -6.45
N HIS A 69 12.00 10.68 -7.54
CA HIS A 69 11.46 12.05 -7.51
C HIS A 69 9.93 12.13 -7.32
N SER A 70 9.23 11.00 -7.46
CA SER A 70 7.77 10.95 -7.33
C SER A 70 7.32 11.12 -5.89
N ARG A 71 6.15 11.77 -5.72
CA ARG A 71 5.39 11.82 -4.46
C ARG A 71 4.21 10.83 -4.44
N ARG A 72 3.96 10.14 -5.57
CA ARG A 72 2.87 9.16 -5.68
C ARG A 72 3.31 7.89 -4.95
N LEU A 73 2.52 7.47 -3.98
CA LEU A 73 2.87 6.33 -3.13
C LEU A 73 3.05 5.01 -3.90
N GLY A 74 2.28 4.78 -4.97
CA GLY A 74 2.48 3.63 -5.86
C GLY A 74 3.89 3.56 -6.42
N LEU A 75 4.36 4.65 -7.03
CA LEU A 75 5.70 4.74 -7.59
C LEU A 75 6.81 4.62 -6.52
N ILE A 76 6.57 5.10 -5.30
CA ILE A 76 7.51 4.92 -4.18
C ILE A 76 7.58 3.44 -3.78
N PHE A 77 6.43 2.78 -3.70
CA PHE A 77 6.32 1.35 -3.38
C PHE A 77 6.99 0.47 -4.44
N GLU A 78 6.73 0.74 -5.73
CA GLU A 78 7.42 0.10 -6.84
C GLU A 78 8.94 0.29 -6.72
N HIS A 79 9.42 1.51 -6.49
CA HIS A 79 10.85 1.80 -6.38
C HIS A 79 11.54 1.05 -5.23
N LEU A 80 10.86 0.81 -4.11
CA LEU A 80 11.34 -0.04 -3.01
C LEU A 80 11.46 -1.52 -3.43
N TRP A 81 10.48 -2.03 -4.17
CA TRP A 81 10.54 -3.40 -4.71
C TRP A 81 11.64 -3.56 -5.77
N GLN A 82 11.82 -2.56 -6.63
CA GLN A 82 12.90 -2.55 -7.60
C GLN A 82 14.28 -2.59 -6.92
N PHE A 83 14.47 -1.85 -5.82
CA PHE A 83 15.68 -1.95 -5.01
C PHE A 83 15.91 -3.39 -4.54
N TRP A 84 14.86 -3.98 -3.94
CA TRP A 84 14.95 -5.33 -3.40
C TRP A 84 15.36 -6.35 -4.45
N TRP A 85 14.68 -6.36 -5.60
CA TRP A 85 14.94 -7.33 -6.67
C TRP A 85 16.28 -7.12 -7.37
N ARG A 86 16.78 -5.87 -7.45
CA ARG A 86 18.10 -5.62 -8.07
C ARG A 86 19.28 -5.88 -7.16
N HIS A 87 19.12 -5.65 -5.86
CA HIS A 87 20.26 -5.54 -4.94
C HIS A 87 20.24 -6.56 -3.80
N CYS A 88 19.09 -7.11 -3.47
CA CYS A 88 18.93 -7.92 -2.25
C CYS A 88 18.45 -9.33 -2.51
N SER A 89 17.55 -9.54 -3.47
CA SER A 89 16.98 -10.86 -3.77
C SER A 89 18.07 -11.81 -4.23
N ALA A 90 18.00 -13.06 -3.74
CA ALA A 90 18.87 -14.13 -4.21
C ALA A 90 18.47 -14.66 -5.60
N ASP A 91 17.36 -14.16 -6.17
CA ASP A 91 16.87 -14.55 -7.49
C ASP A 91 17.89 -14.16 -8.57
N SER A 92 18.37 -15.14 -9.32
CA SER A 92 19.34 -14.94 -10.40
C SER A 92 18.72 -14.41 -11.70
N GLY A 93 17.46 -13.97 -11.65
CA GLY A 93 16.72 -13.54 -12.83
C GLY A 93 17.14 -12.16 -13.31
N GLU A 94 16.98 -11.91 -14.61
CA GLU A 94 17.16 -10.57 -15.19
C GLU A 94 15.87 -9.77 -15.05
N TRP A 95 15.96 -8.57 -14.48
CA TRP A 95 14.79 -7.73 -14.17
C TRP A 95 14.65 -6.53 -15.09
N LEU A 96 13.44 -6.33 -15.61
CA LEU A 96 12.98 -5.09 -16.21
C LEU A 96 11.81 -4.53 -15.41
N PHE A 97 11.72 -3.21 -15.33
CA PHE A 97 10.69 -2.52 -14.57
C PHE A 97 10.04 -1.43 -15.41
N ASN A 98 8.78 -1.15 -15.10
CA ASN A 98 8.02 -0.03 -15.65
C ASN A 98 8.01 -0.04 -17.19
N MET A 99 7.81 -1.24 -17.76
CA MET A 99 7.90 -1.49 -19.19
C MET A 99 6.62 -1.04 -19.89
N GLN A 100 6.72 -0.04 -20.77
CA GLN A 100 5.59 0.40 -21.56
C GLN A 100 5.23 -0.63 -22.63
N LEU A 101 3.97 -1.07 -22.64
CA LEU A 101 3.43 -2.05 -23.59
C LEU A 101 2.69 -1.32 -24.71
N HIS A 102 3.06 -1.60 -25.95
CA HIS A 102 2.46 -0.98 -27.14
C HIS A 102 1.97 -2.03 -28.13
N GLN A 103 0.79 -1.83 -28.71
CA GLN A 103 0.28 -2.69 -29.79
C GLN A 103 -0.37 -1.83 -30.85
N HIS A 104 -0.01 -2.06 -32.12
CA HIS A 104 -0.53 -1.31 -33.28
C HIS A 104 -0.47 0.23 -33.11
N GLY A 105 0.63 0.75 -32.54
CA GLY A 105 0.82 2.19 -32.33
C GLY A 105 0.02 2.78 -31.16
N ARG A 106 -0.65 1.96 -30.34
CA ARG A 106 -1.38 2.38 -29.14
C ARG A 106 -0.70 1.85 -27.89
N THR A 107 -0.67 2.65 -26.83
CA THR A 107 -0.24 2.22 -25.50
C THR A 107 -1.32 1.35 -24.86
N LEU A 108 -1.00 0.07 -24.61
CA LEU A 108 -1.88 -0.88 -23.92
C LEU A 108 -1.76 -0.78 -22.39
N GLY A 109 -0.74 -0.07 -21.90
CA GLY A 109 -0.47 0.15 -20.49
C GLY A 109 0.99 -0.14 -20.16
N GLU A 110 1.25 -0.45 -18.91
CA GLU A 110 2.58 -0.70 -18.36
C GLU A 110 2.61 -2.11 -17.74
N ALA A 111 3.80 -2.71 -17.67
CA ALA A 111 4.11 -3.86 -16.84
C ALA A 111 5.13 -3.43 -15.77
N ASP A 112 4.72 -3.51 -14.51
CA ASP A 112 5.49 -2.94 -13.40
C ASP A 112 6.83 -3.67 -13.20
N ALA A 113 6.83 -5.02 -13.25
CA ALA A 113 8.04 -5.83 -13.15
C ALA A 113 7.97 -7.08 -14.03
N LEU A 114 9.07 -7.34 -14.74
CA LEU A 114 9.30 -8.56 -15.52
C LEU A 114 10.62 -9.18 -15.08
N CYS A 115 10.61 -10.47 -14.76
CA CYS A 115 11.79 -11.24 -14.38
C CYS A 115 11.96 -12.42 -15.33
N TRP A 116 13.05 -12.43 -16.08
CA TRP A 116 13.41 -13.54 -16.95
C TRP A 116 14.31 -14.53 -16.21
N GLN A 117 13.90 -15.80 -16.19
CA GLN A 117 14.56 -16.89 -15.47
C GLN A 117 14.88 -18.06 -16.42
N GLY A 118 15.36 -17.74 -17.63
CA GLY A 118 15.57 -18.74 -18.66
C GLY A 118 14.25 -19.11 -19.34
N GLU A 119 13.73 -20.31 -19.11
CA GLU A 119 12.52 -20.76 -19.82
C GLU A 119 11.20 -20.13 -19.32
N GLU A 120 11.23 -19.41 -18.20
CA GLU A 120 10.07 -18.74 -17.62
C GLU A 120 10.25 -17.21 -17.59
N LEU A 121 9.17 -16.49 -17.92
CA LEU A 121 9.02 -15.06 -17.69
C LEU A 121 7.98 -14.84 -16.59
N LEU A 122 8.40 -14.27 -15.47
CA LEU A 122 7.50 -13.84 -14.41
C LEU A 122 7.12 -12.37 -14.61
N HIS A 123 5.83 -12.12 -14.76
CA HIS A 123 5.23 -10.79 -14.78
C HIS A 123 4.56 -10.51 -13.44
N THR A 124 5.03 -9.47 -12.75
CA THR A 124 4.49 -9.07 -11.46
C THR A 124 3.89 -7.68 -11.56
N GLU A 125 2.60 -7.55 -11.22
CA GLU A 125 1.93 -6.27 -11.01
C GLU A 125 2.04 -5.87 -9.53
N LEU A 126 2.32 -4.60 -9.25
CA LEU A 126 2.50 -4.05 -7.92
C LEU A 126 1.37 -3.11 -7.56
N ALA A 127 0.72 -3.34 -6.42
CA ALA A 127 -0.39 -2.53 -5.97
C ALA A 127 -0.31 -2.21 -4.48
N VAL A 128 -0.01 -0.95 -4.13
CA VAL A 128 -0.21 -0.45 -2.76
C VAL A 128 -1.51 0.36 -2.66
N LYS A 129 -2.41 -0.04 -1.76
CA LYS A 129 -3.77 0.52 -1.69
C LYS A 129 -4.28 0.78 -0.27
N PHE A 130 -5.10 1.81 -0.14
CA PHE A 130 -5.71 2.22 1.12
C PHE A 130 -7.18 2.47 0.83
N TYR A 131 -8.06 1.75 1.51
CA TYR A 131 -9.50 1.84 1.26
C TYR A 131 -10.27 1.96 2.57
N LEU A 132 -11.32 2.76 2.56
CA LEU A 132 -12.23 2.98 3.68
C LEU A 132 -13.51 2.20 3.39
N GLY A 133 -13.90 1.36 4.33
CA GLY A 133 -15.13 0.58 4.25
C GLY A 133 -16.33 1.47 4.48
N PHE A 134 -17.29 1.40 3.58
CA PHE A 134 -18.56 2.12 3.65
C PHE A 134 -19.71 1.15 3.44
N GLU A 135 -20.75 1.25 4.26
CA GLU A 135 -22.00 0.51 4.07
C GLU A 135 -22.98 1.31 3.20
N ALA A 136 -23.93 0.62 2.57
CA ALA A 136 -24.88 1.26 1.68
C ALA A 136 -25.73 2.30 2.43
N GLY A 137 -25.88 3.50 1.84
CA GLY A 137 -26.66 4.59 2.40
C GLY A 137 -26.92 5.67 1.35
N ASP A 138 -28.07 6.35 1.42
CA ASP A 138 -28.47 7.49 0.56
C ASP A 138 -28.14 7.32 -0.94
N GLY A 139 -28.37 6.11 -1.49
CA GLY A 139 -28.12 5.78 -2.89
C GLY A 139 -26.67 5.44 -3.25
N THR A 140 -25.74 5.52 -2.30
CA THR A 140 -24.37 5.04 -2.47
C THR A 140 -24.26 3.56 -2.08
N ALA A 141 -23.66 2.76 -2.95
CA ALA A 141 -23.47 1.34 -2.71
C ALA A 141 -22.43 1.08 -1.59
N ALA A 142 -22.61 0.00 -0.84
CA ALA A 142 -21.57 -0.49 0.04
C ALA A 142 -20.29 -0.79 -0.76
N GLY A 143 -19.12 -0.58 -0.16
CA GLY A 143 -17.86 -0.83 -0.83
C GLY A 143 -16.64 -0.33 -0.07
N TRP A 144 -15.48 -0.62 -0.65
CA TRP A 144 -14.17 -0.17 -0.18
C TRP A 144 -13.69 0.97 -1.08
N TYR A 145 -13.82 2.21 -0.59
CA TYR A 145 -13.58 3.42 -1.37
C TYR A 145 -12.21 3.99 -1.07
N GLY A 146 -11.50 4.46 -2.11
CA GLY A 146 -10.28 5.22 -1.90
C GLY A 146 -10.59 6.46 -1.06
N PRO A 147 -9.64 7.00 -0.26
CA PRO A 147 -9.92 8.15 0.60
C PRO A 147 -10.50 9.33 -0.19
N GLU A 148 -10.00 9.59 -1.41
CA GLU A 148 -10.47 10.65 -2.30
C GLU A 148 -11.65 10.22 -3.21
N VAL A 149 -12.22 9.02 -3.00
CA VAL A 149 -13.36 8.44 -3.76
C VAL A 149 -13.11 8.36 -5.28
N LYS A 150 -11.82 8.25 -5.68
CA LYS A 150 -11.40 8.14 -7.09
C LYS A 150 -11.34 6.70 -7.59
N ASP A 151 -11.31 5.73 -6.69
CA ASP A 151 -11.32 4.31 -6.99
C ASP A 151 -12.11 3.52 -5.94
N ARG A 152 -12.52 2.31 -6.33
CA ARG A 152 -13.09 1.30 -5.46
C ARG A 152 -12.31 0.01 -5.60
N LEU A 153 -12.14 -0.71 -4.49
CA LEU A 153 -11.36 -1.96 -4.43
C LEU A 153 -11.88 -3.02 -5.40
N ASP A 154 -13.19 -3.27 -5.42
CA ASP A 154 -13.85 -4.29 -6.26
C ASP A 154 -13.61 -4.03 -7.75
N LEU A 155 -13.81 -2.78 -8.19
CA LEU A 155 -13.58 -2.37 -9.57
C LEU A 155 -12.09 -2.44 -9.94
N LYS A 156 -11.20 -2.01 -9.03
CA LYS A 156 -9.75 -2.04 -9.25
C LYS A 156 -9.24 -3.47 -9.31
N TRP A 157 -9.76 -4.35 -8.46
CA TRP A 157 -9.45 -5.78 -8.44
C TRP A 157 -9.82 -6.44 -9.76
N HIS A 158 -11.06 -6.26 -10.21
CA HIS A 158 -11.54 -6.82 -11.47
C HIS A 158 -10.69 -6.34 -12.66
N HIS A 159 -10.37 -5.05 -12.71
CA HIS A 159 -9.48 -4.49 -13.74
C HIS A 159 -8.06 -5.08 -13.69
N LEU A 160 -7.49 -5.29 -12.49
CA LEU A 160 -6.17 -5.92 -12.33
C LEU A 160 -6.17 -7.36 -12.86
N MET A 161 -7.17 -8.15 -12.45
CA MET A 161 -7.26 -9.57 -12.80
C MET A 161 -7.55 -9.79 -14.28
N GLU A 162 -8.52 -9.08 -14.85
CA GLU A 162 -8.95 -9.32 -16.24
C GLU A 162 -8.01 -8.71 -17.26
N ARG A 163 -7.41 -7.56 -16.94
CA ARG A 163 -6.63 -6.80 -17.90
C ARG A 163 -5.16 -6.85 -17.57
N GLN A 164 -4.76 -6.36 -16.41
CA GLN A 164 -3.34 -6.06 -16.17
C GLN A 164 -2.50 -7.33 -16.16
N LEU A 165 -2.98 -8.43 -15.57
CA LEU A 165 -2.25 -9.70 -15.48
C LEU A 165 -2.40 -10.62 -16.71
N ALA A 166 -3.14 -10.22 -17.73
CA ALA A 166 -3.36 -11.06 -18.91
C ALA A 166 -2.04 -11.30 -19.67
N PRO A 167 -1.57 -12.57 -19.83
CA PRO A 167 -0.29 -12.87 -20.46
C PRO A 167 -0.16 -12.33 -21.89
N ALA A 168 -1.26 -12.30 -22.64
CA ALA A 168 -1.32 -11.76 -24.01
C ALA A 168 -0.88 -10.29 -24.12
N ARG A 169 -0.82 -9.54 -23.01
CA ARG A 169 -0.28 -8.17 -23.01
C ARG A 169 1.22 -8.12 -23.27
N LEU A 170 1.94 -9.20 -22.99
CA LEU A 170 3.39 -9.25 -23.12
C LEU A 170 3.86 -9.58 -24.54
N ASP A 171 2.97 -10.02 -25.42
CA ASP A 171 3.29 -10.35 -26.82
C ASP A 171 3.93 -9.19 -27.58
N SER A 172 3.68 -7.96 -27.13
CA SER A 172 4.20 -6.73 -27.73
C SER A 172 5.14 -5.95 -26.81
N ALA A 173 5.62 -6.58 -25.73
CA ALA A 173 6.60 -5.98 -24.83
C ALA A 173 7.97 -5.86 -25.55
N PRO A 174 8.67 -4.72 -25.46
CA PRO A 174 9.99 -4.55 -26.06
C PRO A 174 11.07 -5.24 -25.19
N LEU A 175 11.06 -6.57 -25.19
CA LEU A 175 11.97 -7.39 -24.39
C LEU A 175 13.36 -7.52 -25.07
N PRO A 176 14.43 -7.71 -24.28
CA PRO A 176 15.75 -8.04 -24.80
C PRO A 176 15.71 -9.26 -25.72
N ALA A 177 16.47 -9.23 -26.81
CA ALA A 177 16.43 -10.27 -27.84
C ALA A 177 16.82 -11.67 -27.31
N HIS A 178 17.60 -11.75 -26.23
CA HIS A 178 18.02 -13.00 -25.61
C HIS A 178 17.00 -13.58 -24.63
N TRP A 179 15.92 -12.85 -24.30
CA TRP A 179 14.86 -13.32 -23.43
C TRP A 179 13.94 -14.29 -24.18
N HIS A 180 14.39 -15.54 -24.32
CA HIS A 180 13.59 -16.62 -24.85
C HIS A 180 12.91 -17.37 -23.70
N PHE A 181 11.58 -17.39 -23.68
CA PHE A 181 10.79 -18.07 -22.65
C PHE A 181 9.68 -18.91 -23.30
N ARG A 182 9.28 -19.99 -22.62
CA ARG A 182 8.22 -20.92 -23.04
C ARG A 182 6.95 -20.75 -22.24
N ARG A 183 7.06 -20.12 -21.07
CA ARG A 183 5.95 -19.92 -20.15
C ARG A 183 5.98 -18.51 -19.58
N VAL A 184 4.80 -17.91 -19.50
CA VAL A 184 4.56 -16.67 -18.74
C VAL A 184 3.80 -17.04 -17.48
N ARG A 185 4.27 -16.53 -16.35
CA ARG A 185 3.53 -16.57 -15.07
C ARG A 185 3.19 -15.14 -14.67
N SER A 186 1.98 -14.95 -14.19
CA SER A 186 1.52 -13.65 -13.68
C SER A 186 1.33 -13.72 -12.17
N ALA A 187 1.86 -12.75 -11.45
CA ALA A 187 1.70 -12.60 -10.02
C ALA A 187 1.19 -11.20 -9.69
N LEU A 188 0.35 -11.10 -8.67
CA LEU A 188 -0.04 -9.84 -8.09
C LEU A 188 0.62 -9.71 -6.73
N LEU A 189 1.30 -8.59 -6.53
CA LEU A 189 1.84 -8.19 -5.25
C LEU A 189 1.04 -7.00 -4.74
N SER A 190 0.11 -7.28 -3.84
CA SER A 190 -0.76 -6.28 -3.24
C SER A 190 -0.38 -6.00 -1.78
N ARG A 191 -0.21 -4.74 -1.43
CA ARG A 191 -0.03 -4.31 -0.04
C ARG A 191 -1.00 -3.19 0.26
N GLY A 192 -1.28 -2.95 1.52
CA GLY A 192 -2.20 -1.88 1.84
C GLY A 192 -2.75 -1.90 3.25
N ARG A 193 -3.78 -1.09 3.46
CA ARG A 193 -4.52 -1.06 4.71
C ARG A 193 -6.00 -0.78 4.45
N LEU A 194 -6.85 -1.57 5.08
CA LEU A 194 -8.30 -1.32 5.11
C LEU A 194 -8.67 -0.55 6.36
N PHE A 195 -9.51 0.46 6.20
CA PHE A 195 -9.97 1.32 7.29
C PHE A 195 -11.43 1.07 7.55
N TYR A 196 -11.74 0.75 8.80
CA TYR A 196 -13.08 0.43 9.27
C TYR A 196 -13.71 1.64 9.95
N PRO A 197 -15.02 1.89 9.80
CA PRO A 197 -15.66 3.02 10.47
C PRO A 197 -15.52 2.88 11.99
N MET A 198 -14.91 3.88 12.63
CA MET A 198 -14.55 3.83 14.05
C MET A 198 -15.77 3.72 14.96
N LEU A 199 -16.85 4.44 14.61
CA LEU A 199 -18.05 4.60 15.44
C LEU A 199 -19.17 3.64 15.08
N GLN A 200 -18.92 2.67 14.20
CA GLN A 200 -19.93 1.73 13.75
C GLN A 200 -19.61 0.32 14.24
N GLU A 201 -20.26 -0.08 15.33
CA GLU A 201 -19.98 -1.34 16.04
C GLU A 201 -20.28 -2.60 15.22
N HIS A 202 -21.20 -2.52 14.25
CA HIS A 202 -21.67 -3.67 13.47
C HIS A 202 -21.36 -3.55 11.98
N PHE A 203 -20.21 -2.96 11.64
CA PHE A 203 -19.79 -2.83 10.25
C PHE A 203 -19.56 -4.20 9.59
N GLN A 204 -20.27 -4.46 8.49
CA GLN A 204 -20.07 -5.64 7.66
C GLN A 204 -19.16 -5.29 6.48
N ALA A 205 -17.99 -5.92 6.45
CA ALA A 205 -17.03 -5.77 5.35
C ALA A 205 -17.67 -6.14 4.01
N PRO A 206 -17.71 -5.24 3.02
CA PRO A 206 -18.12 -5.56 1.66
C PRO A 206 -17.19 -6.61 1.06
N ASP A 207 -17.76 -7.56 0.33
CA ASP A 207 -17.05 -8.61 -0.42
C ASP A 207 -15.89 -9.28 0.34
N PRO A 208 -16.15 -9.90 1.52
CA PRO A 208 -15.10 -10.41 2.40
C PRO A 208 -14.23 -11.49 1.75
N ALA A 209 -14.73 -12.18 0.72
CA ALA A 209 -13.98 -13.17 -0.06
C ALA A 209 -12.84 -12.54 -0.90
N LEU A 210 -12.90 -11.24 -1.20
CA LEU A 210 -11.83 -10.53 -1.93
C LEU A 210 -10.66 -10.14 -1.01
N LEU A 211 -10.85 -10.21 0.31
CA LEU A 211 -9.92 -9.68 1.30
C LEU A 211 -9.10 -10.81 1.93
N MET A 212 -7.81 -10.55 2.18
CA MET A 212 -7.01 -11.46 2.98
C MET A 212 -7.44 -11.40 4.46
N PRO A 213 -7.63 -12.52 5.18
CA PRO A 213 -8.15 -12.50 6.56
C PRO A 213 -7.34 -11.65 7.55
N HIS A 214 -6.03 -11.57 7.35
CA HIS A 214 -5.08 -10.88 8.23
C HIS A 214 -4.52 -9.58 7.62
N HIS A 215 -5.23 -8.96 6.68
CA HIS A 215 -4.80 -7.67 6.12
C HIS A 215 -4.58 -6.61 7.21
N ASP A 216 -3.71 -5.65 6.92
CA ASP A 216 -3.48 -4.50 7.79
C ASP A 216 -4.77 -3.68 7.97
N ARG A 217 -5.09 -3.32 9.22
CA ARG A 217 -6.31 -2.59 9.58
C ARG A 217 -6.03 -1.22 10.18
N GLY A 218 -6.96 -0.31 9.96
CA GLY A 218 -7.06 0.98 10.63
C GLY A 218 -8.52 1.37 10.81
N PHE A 219 -8.75 2.60 11.26
CA PHE A 219 -10.08 3.15 11.46
C PHE A 219 -10.30 4.40 10.62
N TRP A 220 -11.54 4.76 10.33
CA TRP A 220 -11.83 6.09 9.80
C TRP A 220 -13.00 6.72 10.54
N LEU A 221 -13.03 8.05 10.52
CA LEU A 221 -14.06 8.88 11.13
C LEU A 221 -14.23 10.15 10.33
N ARG A 222 -15.36 10.82 10.49
CA ARG A 222 -15.65 12.11 9.88
C ARG A 222 -15.02 13.26 10.67
N CYS A 223 -14.98 14.44 10.06
CA CYS A 223 -14.48 15.66 10.68
C CYS A 223 -15.28 16.03 11.94
N SER A 224 -16.61 15.94 11.86
CA SER A 224 -17.53 16.16 12.99
C SER A 224 -17.32 15.19 14.16
N GLU A 225 -16.71 14.04 13.90
CA GLU A 225 -16.49 12.97 14.86
C GLU A 225 -15.12 13.07 15.58
N LEU A 226 -14.28 14.06 15.26
CA LEU A 226 -12.92 14.16 15.80
C LEU A 226 -12.81 14.12 17.33
N GLN A 227 -13.81 14.62 18.04
CA GLN A 227 -13.85 14.58 19.50
C GLN A 227 -13.93 13.15 20.06
N GLN A 228 -14.34 12.17 19.23
CA GLN A 228 -14.42 10.76 19.58
C GLN A 228 -13.09 10.02 19.46
N LEU A 229 -12.03 10.66 18.97
CA LEU A 229 -10.70 10.05 18.97
C LEU A 229 -10.29 9.63 20.39
N PRO A 230 -9.65 8.47 20.57
CA PRO A 230 -9.17 8.07 21.89
C PRO A 230 -8.07 9.01 22.39
N GLU A 231 -7.95 9.14 23.71
CA GLU A 231 -6.83 9.86 24.32
C GLU A 231 -5.49 9.21 23.94
N GLY A 232 -4.45 10.04 23.85
CA GLY A 232 -3.10 9.59 23.55
C GLY A 232 -2.30 10.60 22.76
N HIS A 233 -1.16 10.15 22.26
CA HIS A 233 -0.28 10.94 21.41
C HIS A 233 -0.57 10.66 19.95
N TRP A 234 -0.51 11.70 19.13
CA TRP A 234 -0.96 11.67 17.76
C TRP A 234 0.04 12.36 16.84
N GLN A 235 0.13 11.85 15.62
CA GLN A 235 0.94 12.44 14.57
C GLN A 235 0.15 12.44 13.25
N PRO A 236 -0.13 13.62 12.67
CA PRO A 236 -0.58 13.72 11.29
C PRO A 236 0.49 13.17 10.33
N LEU A 237 0.08 12.28 9.42
CA LEU A 237 0.99 11.61 8.49
C LEU A 237 1.08 12.34 7.16
N GLN A 238 2.30 12.58 6.71
CA GLN A 238 2.57 12.95 5.33
C GLN A 238 2.34 11.74 4.41
N ARG A 239 2.04 11.99 3.13
CA ARG A 239 1.73 10.92 2.16
C ARG A 239 2.81 9.84 2.05
N ARG A 240 4.09 10.20 2.23
CA ARG A 240 5.24 9.27 2.20
C ARG A 240 5.29 8.34 3.42
N GLN A 241 4.66 8.73 4.54
CA GLN A 241 4.63 7.97 5.79
C GLN A 241 3.47 6.95 5.86
N TRP A 242 2.78 6.72 4.74
CA TRP A 242 1.59 5.88 4.71
C TRP A 242 1.89 4.37 4.61
N LEU A 243 3.14 3.95 4.35
CA LEU A 243 3.51 2.54 4.26
C LEU A 243 3.61 1.89 5.65
N ALA A 244 4.81 1.88 6.25
CA ALA A 244 5.02 1.21 7.52
C ALA A 244 4.45 2.00 8.72
N PRO A 245 4.18 1.32 9.84
CA PRO A 245 3.92 1.97 11.13
C PRO A 245 5.06 2.92 11.55
N LEU A 246 4.69 4.08 12.09
CA LEU A 246 5.68 5.04 12.57
C LEU A 246 6.35 4.61 13.87
N ARG A 247 7.59 5.08 13.99
CA ARG A 247 8.37 5.19 15.21
C ARG A 247 8.94 6.60 15.21
N SER A 248 8.82 7.27 16.34
CA SER A 248 9.29 8.64 16.49
C SER A 248 9.80 8.87 17.91
N SER A 249 10.65 9.88 18.08
CA SER A 249 10.85 10.49 19.38
C SER A 249 9.56 11.16 19.88
N ALA A 250 9.54 11.54 21.16
CA ALA A 250 8.44 12.32 21.74
C ALA A 250 8.25 13.69 21.09
N SER A 251 9.28 14.21 20.41
CA SER A 251 9.28 15.54 19.82
C SER A 251 8.26 15.65 18.70
N GLY A 252 7.38 16.66 18.78
CA GLY A 252 6.38 16.93 17.75
C GLY A 252 5.11 16.08 17.79
N LEU A 253 4.98 15.18 18.77
CA LEU A 253 3.71 14.48 19.01
C LEU A 253 2.69 15.42 19.64
N LEU A 254 1.45 15.32 19.18
CA LEU A 254 0.33 16.11 19.68
C LEU A 254 -0.50 15.27 20.64
N ASP A 255 -0.93 15.85 21.77
CA ASP A 255 -2.08 15.28 22.48
C ASP A 255 -3.37 15.44 21.65
N LYS A 256 -4.46 14.78 22.06
CA LYS A 256 -5.74 14.86 21.35
C LYS A 256 -6.26 16.29 21.19
N GLN A 257 -6.17 17.13 22.22
CA GLN A 257 -6.69 18.50 22.18
C GLN A 257 -5.84 19.41 21.28
N GLN A 258 -4.52 19.24 21.29
CA GLN A 258 -3.60 19.88 20.38
C GLN A 258 -3.87 19.44 18.93
N LEU A 259 -4.03 18.14 18.69
CA LEU A 259 -4.37 17.60 17.39
C LEU A 259 -5.66 18.23 16.85
N ILE A 260 -6.73 18.22 17.63
CA ILE A 260 -8.02 18.79 17.21
C ILE A 260 -7.85 20.27 16.89
N ARG A 261 -7.17 21.06 17.73
CA ARG A 261 -6.90 22.49 17.45
C ARG A 261 -6.12 22.72 16.16
N VAL A 262 -5.16 21.85 15.84
CA VAL A 262 -4.35 21.94 14.60
C VAL A 262 -5.17 21.54 13.38
N LEU A 263 -6.01 20.51 13.49
CA LEU A 263 -6.79 20.00 12.37
C LEU A 263 -8.03 20.84 12.09
N GLN A 264 -8.76 21.31 13.11
CA GLN A 264 -10.05 21.96 12.98
C GLN A 264 -10.12 23.08 11.92
N PRO A 265 -9.11 23.97 11.77
CA PRO A 265 -9.12 24.98 10.70
C PRO A 265 -9.00 24.43 9.28
N GLN A 266 -8.53 23.19 9.13
CA GLN A 266 -8.28 22.51 7.85
C GLN A 266 -9.47 21.63 7.41
N LEU A 267 -10.46 21.45 8.29
CA LEU A 267 -11.60 20.55 8.07
C LEU A 267 -12.78 21.33 7.47
N THR A 268 -12.65 21.66 6.19
CA THR A 268 -13.75 22.17 5.38
C THR A 268 -14.51 21.01 4.72
N PRO A 269 -15.71 21.23 4.18
CA PRO A 269 -16.43 20.23 3.37
C PRO A 269 -15.61 19.69 2.19
N ASP A 270 -14.63 20.46 1.70
CA ASP A 270 -13.72 20.08 0.62
C ASP A 270 -12.33 19.61 1.13
N ALA A 271 -12.20 19.36 2.43
CA ALA A 271 -10.94 18.94 3.01
C ALA A 271 -10.46 17.62 2.38
N ARG A 272 -9.16 17.54 2.13
CA ARG A 272 -8.58 16.26 1.71
C ARG A 272 -8.57 15.30 2.89
N PRO A 273 -8.79 14.00 2.66
CA PRO A 273 -8.62 12.99 3.69
C PRO A 273 -7.22 13.07 4.33
N LEU A 274 -7.20 13.09 5.66
CA LEU A 274 -5.97 13.14 6.45
C LEU A 274 -5.75 11.81 7.15
N GLN A 275 -4.51 11.31 7.13
CA GLN A 275 -4.16 10.09 7.85
C GLN A 275 -3.43 10.46 9.15
N LEU A 276 -3.81 9.81 10.24
CA LEU A 276 -3.26 10.03 11.58
C LEU A 276 -2.68 8.73 12.13
N ALA A 277 -1.54 8.81 12.80
CA ALA A 277 -1.01 7.72 13.62
C ALA A 277 -1.26 8.02 15.10
N ARG A 278 -1.85 7.06 15.82
CA ARG A 278 -1.88 7.06 17.28
C ARG A 278 -0.62 6.39 17.79
N MET A 279 0.11 7.11 18.63
CA MET A 279 1.41 6.76 19.15
C MET A 279 1.30 6.38 20.64
N GLN A 280 2.01 5.34 21.05
CA GLN A 280 2.17 4.97 22.46
C GLN A 280 3.65 4.96 22.85
N PRO A 281 3.97 5.31 24.10
CA PRO A 281 5.33 5.23 24.59
C PRO A 281 5.76 3.76 24.70
N GLU A 282 6.93 3.44 24.17
CA GLU A 282 7.61 2.16 24.37
C GLU A 282 9.11 2.45 24.58
N ASN A 283 9.59 2.22 25.80
CA ASN A 283 10.91 2.64 26.27
C ASN A 283 11.11 4.16 26.18
N SER A 284 12.17 4.63 25.52
CA SER A 284 12.50 6.04 25.30
C SER A 284 11.88 6.64 24.04
N GLU A 285 11.07 5.86 23.31
CA GLU A 285 10.51 6.25 22.01
C GLU A 285 9.00 6.04 21.99
N TYR A 286 8.39 6.47 20.88
CA TYR A 286 6.97 6.30 20.61
C TYR A 286 6.77 5.47 19.36
N PHE A 287 5.75 4.62 19.39
CA PHE A 287 5.39 3.76 18.30
C PHE A 287 3.94 3.85 17.96
N GLU A 288 3.67 3.71 16.67
CA GLU A 288 2.32 3.61 16.19
C GLU A 288 1.65 2.31 16.65
N VAL A 289 0.43 2.45 17.15
CA VAL A 289 -0.42 1.34 17.61
C VAL A 289 -1.73 1.25 16.86
N SER A 290 -2.17 2.33 16.22
CA SER A 290 -3.35 2.33 15.35
C SER A 290 -3.29 3.51 14.38
N ARG A 291 -3.93 3.34 13.23
CA ARG A 291 -3.95 4.32 12.15
C ARG A 291 -5.37 4.73 11.82
N TYR A 292 -5.57 6.02 11.57
CA TYR A 292 -6.88 6.61 11.33
C TYR A 292 -6.90 7.40 10.03
N PHE A 293 -8.04 7.42 9.35
CA PHE A 293 -8.38 8.45 8.39
C PHE A 293 -9.43 9.40 8.95
N VAL A 294 -9.23 10.69 8.75
CA VAL A 294 -10.25 11.73 8.96
C VAL A 294 -10.72 12.17 7.58
N VAL A 295 -12.01 12.04 7.31
CA VAL A 295 -12.64 12.42 6.04
C VAL A 295 -13.67 13.52 6.22
N PRO A 296 -14.00 14.31 5.18
CA PRO A 296 -15.11 15.25 5.21
C PRO A 296 -16.44 14.61 5.63
N ASP A 297 -17.35 15.41 6.20
CA ASP A 297 -18.65 14.91 6.66
C ASP A 297 -19.55 14.40 5.52
N ASN A 298 -19.36 14.92 4.30
CA ASN A 298 -20.04 14.48 3.08
C ASN A 298 -19.36 13.27 2.40
N TRP A 299 -18.34 12.65 2.99
CA TRP A 299 -17.77 11.43 2.44
C TRP A 299 -18.76 10.25 2.62
N PRO A 300 -18.95 9.36 1.61
CA PRO A 300 -18.28 9.30 0.32
C PRO A 300 -19.00 10.06 -0.82
N THR A 301 -20.10 10.75 -0.55
CA THR A 301 -20.91 11.52 -1.51
C THR A 301 -20.25 12.85 -1.88
N VAL A 302 -19.07 12.79 -2.48
CA VAL A 302 -18.40 14.00 -2.99
C VAL A 302 -19.19 14.52 -4.20
N SER A 303 -19.69 15.75 -4.14
CA SER A 303 -20.41 16.42 -5.23
C SER A 303 -19.60 16.35 -6.53
N GLY A 304 -20.08 15.57 -7.51
CA GLY A 304 -19.51 15.47 -8.87
C GLY A 304 -18.72 14.21 -9.21
N ALA A 305 -18.60 13.23 -8.30
CA ALA A 305 -17.98 11.94 -8.63
C ALA A 305 -18.99 10.97 -9.26
N GLU A 306 -19.32 11.16 -10.55
CA GLU A 306 -19.69 10.01 -11.36
C GLU A 306 -18.49 9.06 -11.36
N PHE A 307 -18.67 7.83 -10.89
CA PHE A 307 -17.70 6.76 -11.12
C PHE A 307 -17.44 6.68 -12.62
N ARG A 308 -16.37 7.30 -13.11
CA ARG A 308 -15.90 7.06 -14.47
C ARG A 308 -15.56 5.59 -14.51
N LYS A 309 -16.42 4.80 -15.16
CA LYS A 309 -16.09 3.44 -15.58
C LYS A 309 -14.69 3.52 -16.21
N PRO A 310 -13.75 2.62 -15.85
CA PRO A 310 -12.45 2.61 -16.47
C PRO A 310 -12.65 2.56 -17.99
N ALA A 311 -11.94 3.42 -18.71
CA ALA A 311 -12.01 3.45 -20.16
C ALA A 311 -11.75 2.04 -20.71
N SER A 312 -12.67 1.59 -21.56
CA SER A 312 -12.67 0.30 -22.23
C SER A 312 -11.32 -0.03 -22.85
#